data_AF-A0A0K1EZT9-F1
#
_entry.id   AF-A0A0K1EZT9-F1
#
_cell.length_a   1.000
_cell.length_b   1.000
_cell.length_c   1.000
_cell.angle_alpha   90.00
_cell.angle_beta   90.00
_cell.angle_gamma   90.00
#
_symmetry.space_group_name_H-M   'P 1'
#
loop_
_entity.id
_entity.type
_entity.pdbx_description
1 polymer ?
#
loop_
_entity_poly.entity_id
_entity_poly.type
_entity_poly.pdbx_seq_one_letter_code
_entity_poly.pdbx_strand_id
1 'polypeptide(L)'
;MADHTNLEALISDTLVEMGRLGYSENTMTGLGRMFAALSRYAVSQGRKESGEELAIRFPDAKFGVELTQPCQANPGGGHPRAWLRAMRVLLEMGECGRVCKRMPGDLA
;
A
#
# COMPACT_ATOMS: atom_id res chain seq x y z
N MET A 1 -1.45 -19.52 1.64
CA MET A 1 -1.90 -18.20 1.17
C MET A 1 -2.43 -17.50 2.39
N ALA A 2 -1.91 -16.32 2.72
CA ALA A 2 -2.37 -15.62 3.91
C ALA A 2 -3.74 -15.01 3.60
N ASP A 3 -4.76 -15.51 4.29
CA ASP A 3 -6.17 -15.20 4.04
C ASP A 3 -6.52 -13.85 4.68
N HIS A 4 -5.84 -12.78 4.24
CA HIS A 4 -6.04 -11.44 4.77
C HIS A 4 -7.32 -10.82 4.19
N THR A 5 -8.48 -11.32 4.62
CA THR A 5 -9.78 -10.73 4.29
C THR A 5 -9.99 -9.37 4.97
N ASN A 6 -9.17 -9.03 5.99
CA ASN A 6 -9.27 -7.78 6.74
C ASN A 6 -8.08 -6.85 6.45
N LEU A 7 -8.37 -5.68 5.88
CA LEU A 7 -7.39 -4.64 5.56
C LEU A 7 -6.57 -4.18 6.78
N GLU A 8 -7.18 -4.07 7.97
CA GLU A 8 -6.46 -3.61 9.17
C GLU A 8 -5.43 -4.65 9.63
N ALA A 9 -5.78 -5.94 9.55
CA ALA A 9 -4.84 -7.02 9.86
C ALA A 9 -3.68 -7.02 8.86
N LEU A 10 -3.98 -6.88 7.57
CA LEU A 10 -2.96 -6.78 6.51
C LEU A 10 -1.98 -5.61 6.75
N ILE A 11 -2.49 -4.44 7.14
CA ILE A 11 -1.67 -3.26 7.46
C ILE A 11 -0.78 -3.54 8.67
N SER A 12 -1.33 -4.15 9.73
CA SER A 12 -0.56 -4.49 10.93
C SER A 12 0.58 -5.44 10.59
N ASP A 13 0.30 -6.52 9.87
CA ASP A 13 1.29 -7.54 9.51
C ASP A 13 2.36 -6.96 8.58
N THR A 14 1.96 -6.05 7.68
CA THR A 14 2.88 -5.31 6.81
C THR A 14 3.88 -4.47 7.62
N LEU A 15 3.41 -3.72 8.62
CA LEU A 15 4.29 -2.87 9.44
C LEU A 15 5.25 -3.71 10.28
N VAL A 16 4.80 -4.85 10.81
CA VAL A 16 5.66 -5.80 11.53
C VAL A 16 6.76 -6.35 10.61
N GLU A 17 6.40 -6.77 9.40
CA GLU A 17 7.35 -7.31 8.43
C GLU A 17 8.35 -6.25 7.95
N MET A 18 7.90 -5.01 7.74
CA MET A 18 8.79 -3.88 7.44
C MET A 18 9.81 -3.64 8.56
N GLY A 19 9.39 -3.73 9.82
CA GLY A 19 10.28 -3.67 10.97
C GLY A 19 11.33 -4.78 10.94
N ARG A 20 10.90 -6.02 10.68
CA ARG A 20 11.79 -7.20 10.55
C ARG A 20 12.82 -7.04 9.43
N LEU A 21 12.43 -6.40 8.32
CA LEU A 21 13.30 -6.14 7.17
C LEU A 21 14.24 -4.94 7.38
N GLY A 22 14.10 -4.19 8.48
CA GLY A 22 14.96 -3.06 8.81
C GLY A 22 14.67 -1.82 7.97
N TYR A 23 13.41 -1.56 7.64
CA TYR A 23 13.01 -0.27 7.08
C TYR A 23 13.26 0.85 8.08
N SER A 24 13.60 2.05 7.60
CA SER A 24 13.81 3.19 8.50
C SER A 24 12.50 3.64 9.14
N GLU A 25 12.57 4.17 10.36
CA GLU A 25 11.40 4.68 11.09
C GLU A 25 10.66 5.77 10.30
N ASN A 26 11.40 6.63 9.59
CA ASN A 26 10.82 7.64 8.69
C ASN A 26 9.99 7.00 7.56
N THR A 27 10.47 5.89 6.99
CA THR A 27 9.75 5.17 5.92
C THR A 27 8.52 4.47 6.48
N MET A 28 8.66 3.77 7.60
CA MET A 28 7.54 3.10 8.29
C MET A 28 6.46 4.11 8.71
N THR A 29 6.86 5.25 9.26
CA THR A 29 5.93 6.33 9.63
C THR A 29 5.22 6.92 8.42
N GLY A 30 5.97 7.18 7.33
CA GLY A 30 5.41 7.70 6.08
C GLY A 30 4.36 6.77 5.47
N LEU A 31 4.69 5.47 5.38
CA LEU A 31 3.79 4.44 4.87
C LEU A 31 2.60 4.17 5.81
N GLY A 32 2.84 4.13 7.12
CA GLY A 32 1.78 3.97 8.12
C GLY A 32 0.70 5.06 8.04
N ARG A 33 1.08 6.32 7.80
CA ARG A 33 0.11 7.40 7.56
C ARG A 33 -0.73 7.18 6.30
N MET A 34 -0.15 6.58 5.26
CA MET A 34 -0.88 6.24 4.03
C MET A 34 -1.84 5.09 4.26
N PHE A 35 -1.40 4.04 4.96
CA PHE A 35 -2.24 2.90 5.34
C PHE A 35 -3.42 3.32 6.22
N ALA A 36 -3.20 4.19 7.21
CA ALA A 36 -4.27 4.72 8.03
C ALA A 36 -5.30 5.52 7.20
N ALA A 37 -4.85 6.28 6.20
CA ALA A 37 -5.74 6.98 5.30
C ALA A 37 -6.53 6.01 4.41
N LEU A 38 -5.90 4.93 3.93
CA LEU A 38 -6.56 3.87 3.18
C LEU A 38 -7.67 3.21 4.01
N SER A 39 -7.38 2.81 5.26
CA SER A 39 -8.40 2.23 6.16
C SER A 39 -9.59 3.15 6.34
N ARG A 40 -9.37 4.44 6.60
CA ARG A 40 -10.47 5.41 6.73
C ARG A 40 -11.32 5.52 5.47
N TYR A 41 -10.68 5.50 4.30
CA TYR A 41 -11.39 5.50 3.03
C TYR A 41 -12.17 4.20 2.82
N ALA A 42 -11.57 3.04 3.06
CA ALA A 42 -12.23 1.74 2.97
C ALA A 42 -13.51 1.70 3.83
N VAL A 43 -13.40 2.13 5.09
CA VAL A 43 -14.54 2.26 6.02
C VAL A 43 -15.60 3.21 5.48
N SER A 44 -15.23 4.36 4.91
CA SER A 44 -16.18 5.30 4.30
C SER A 44 -16.92 4.72 3.09
N GLN A 45 -16.34 3.74 2.41
CA GLN A 45 -16.93 3.03 1.28
C GLN A 45 -17.67 1.75 1.70
N GLY A 46 -17.79 1.48 3.01
CA GLY A 46 -18.41 0.25 3.53
C GLY A 46 -17.61 -1.02 3.22
N ARG A 47 -16.33 -0.89 2.87
CA ARG A 47 -15.45 -2.01 2.52
C ARG A 47 -14.55 -2.38 3.71
N LYS A 48 -14.42 -3.68 3.96
CA LYS A 48 -13.51 -4.25 4.98
C LYS A 48 -12.30 -4.95 4.38
N GLU A 49 -12.39 -5.29 3.10
CA GLU A 49 -11.40 -6.10 2.40
C GLU A 49 -10.41 -5.20 1.65
N SER A 50 -9.14 -5.62 1.70
CA SER A 50 -8.11 -5.11 0.81
C SER A 50 -8.27 -5.76 -0.57
N GLY A 51 -8.19 -4.96 -1.64
CA GLY A 51 -8.23 -5.48 -3.01
C GLY A 51 -7.71 -4.46 -4.02
N GLU A 52 -7.37 -4.92 -5.21
CA GLU A 52 -6.82 -4.09 -6.29
C GLU A 52 -7.72 -2.89 -6.61
N GLU A 53 -9.05 -3.08 -6.57
CA GLU A 53 -10.03 -2.02 -6.83
C GLU A 53 -9.90 -0.87 -5.81
N LEU A 54 -9.63 -1.17 -4.54
CA LEU A 54 -9.42 -0.16 -3.51
C LEU A 54 -8.07 0.57 -3.70
N ALA A 55 -7.03 -0.17 -4.11
CA ALA A 55 -5.71 0.37 -4.40
C ALA A 55 -5.72 1.32 -5.61
N ILE A 56 -6.63 1.10 -6.56
CA ILE A 56 -6.86 1.94 -7.75
C ILE A 56 -7.72 3.17 -7.43
N ARG A 57 -8.84 3.01 -6.71
CA ARG A 57 -9.79 4.11 -6.47
C ARG A 57 -9.34 5.13 -5.44
N PHE A 58 -8.61 4.70 -4.42
CA PHE A 58 -8.11 5.61 -3.40
C PHE A 58 -7.22 6.76 -3.94
N PRO A 59 -6.21 6.49 -4.81
CA PRO A 59 -5.37 7.56 -5.33
C PRO A 59 -6.11 8.54 -6.22
N ASP A 60 -7.15 8.10 -6.93
CA ASP A 60 -8.05 9.01 -7.63
C ASP A 60 -8.78 9.92 -6.63
N ALA A 61 -9.43 9.32 -5.62
CA ALA A 61 -10.19 10.06 -4.61
C ALA A 61 -9.31 11.01 -3.75
N LYS A 62 -8.04 10.67 -3.49
CA LYS A 62 -7.16 11.44 -2.61
C LYS A 62 -6.23 12.40 -3.33
N PHE A 63 -5.75 12.02 -4.52
CA PHE A 63 -4.72 12.75 -5.26
C PHE A 63 -5.19 13.21 -6.65
N GLY A 64 -6.40 12.85 -7.09
CA GLY A 64 -6.88 13.10 -8.45
C GLY A 64 -6.09 12.32 -9.50
N VAL A 65 -5.48 11.19 -9.11
CA VAL A 65 -4.64 10.37 -9.98
C VAL A 65 -5.36 9.08 -10.29
N GLU A 66 -5.85 8.98 -11.52
CA GLU A 66 -6.43 7.76 -12.05
C GLU A 66 -5.32 6.73 -12.29
N LEU A 67 -5.38 5.61 -11.56
CA LEU A 67 -4.54 4.45 -11.82
C LEU A 67 -5.34 3.43 -12.62
N THR A 68 -4.74 2.84 -13.66
CA THR A 68 -5.36 1.72 -14.37
C THR A 68 -4.96 0.38 -13.75
N GLN A 69 -3.82 0.34 -13.05
CA GLN A 69 -3.35 -0.84 -12.32
C GLN A 69 -2.69 -0.45 -10.98
N PRO A 70 -2.74 -1.30 -9.94
CA PRO A 70 -2.14 -1.01 -8.63
C PRO A 70 -0.61 -0.88 -8.68
N CYS A 71 0.02 -1.61 -9.62
CA CYS A 71 1.47 -1.72 -9.78
C CYS A 71 1.98 -1.07 -11.08
N GLN A 72 1.40 0.06 -11.50
CA GLN A 72 1.83 0.78 -12.71
C GLN A 72 3.02 1.74 -12.48
N ALA A 73 3.62 2.21 -13.57
CA ALA A 73 4.65 3.23 -13.54
C ALA A 73 4.12 4.55 -12.94
N ASN A 74 5.00 5.32 -12.27
CA ASN A 74 4.60 6.58 -11.64
C ASN A 74 4.09 7.57 -12.70
N PRO A 75 2.82 8.02 -12.65
CA PRO A 75 2.26 8.94 -13.64
C PRO A 75 2.84 10.37 -13.55
N GLY A 76 3.68 10.65 -12.54
CA GLY A 76 4.35 11.94 -12.35
C GLY A 76 3.99 12.56 -10.99
N GLY A 77 4.95 13.27 -10.38
CA GLY A 77 4.79 13.88 -9.06
C GLY A 77 5.31 13.03 -7.89
N GLY A 78 5.64 13.68 -6.77
CA GLY A 78 6.24 13.03 -5.59
C GLY A 78 5.25 12.24 -4.73
N HIS A 79 4.02 12.74 -4.59
CA HIS A 79 2.98 12.09 -3.78
C HIS A 79 2.47 10.75 -4.37
N PRO A 80 2.22 10.63 -5.69
CA PRO A 80 1.79 9.37 -6.31
C PRO A 80 2.85 8.26 -6.20
N ARG A 81 4.14 8.61 -6.26
CA ARG A 81 5.24 7.65 -6.10
C ARG A 81 5.24 6.96 -4.73
N ALA A 82 5.04 7.73 -3.67
CA ALA A 82 5.03 7.20 -2.32
C ALA A 82 3.78 6.33 -2.06
N TRP A 83 2.65 6.70 -2.67
CA TRP A 83 1.43 5.90 -2.65
C TRP A 83 1.58 4.55 -3.37
N LEU A 84 2.11 4.55 -4.59
CA LEU A 84 2.35 3.33 -5.37
C LEU A 84 3.27 2.36 -4.61
N ARG A 85 4.30 2.89 -3.94
CA ARG A 85 5.15 2.09 -3.05
C ARG A 85 4.36 1.48 -1.90
N ALA A 86 3.49 2.26 -1.26
CA ALA A 86 2.65 1.78 -0.17
C ALA A 86 1.73 0.63 -0.63
N MET A 87 1.05 0.79 -1.77
CA MET A 87 0.13 -0.23 -2.28
C MET A 87 0.85 -1.51 -2.68
N ARG A 88 2.02 -1.39 -3.30
CA ARG A 88 2.82 -2.56 -3.65
C ARG A 88 3.21 -3.38 -2.43
N VAL A 89 3.65 -2.72 -1.36
CA VAL A 89 4.00 -3.40 -0.11
C VAL A 89 2.79 -4.13 0.48
N LEU A 90 1.60 -3.52 0.48
CA LEU A 90 0.38 -4.18 0.95
C LEU A 90 -0.02 -5.37 0.08
N LEU A 91 0.07 -5.24 -1.25
CA LEU A 91 -0.27 -6.32 -2.18
C LEU A 91 0.71 -7.49 -2.07
N GLU A 92 2.02 -7.22 -1.99
CA GLU A 92 3.03 -8.25 -1.74
C GLU A 92 2.76 -8.99 -0.42
N MET A 93 2.39 -8.25 0.63
CA MET A 93 2.01 -8.87 1.90
C MET A 93 0.72 -9.70 1.77
N GLY A 94 -0.28 -9.21 1.03
CA GLY A 94 -1.55 -9.89 0.83
C GLY A 94 -1.42 -11.18 0.01
N GLU A 95 -0.60 -11.14 -1.04
CA GLU A 95 -0.42 -12.28 -1.97
C GLU A 95 0.60 -13.29 -1.44
N CYS A 96 1.74 -12.81 -0.95
CA CYS A 96 2.90 -13.64 -0.61
C CYS A 96 3.13 -13.81 0.90
N GLY A 97 2.42 -13.05 1.75
CA GLY A 97 2.64 -13.04 3.20
C GLY A 97 4.00 -12.47 3.61
N ARG A 98 4.70 -11.79 2.70
CA ARG A 98 6.05 -11.21 2.92
C ARG A 98 6.24 -9.98 2.04
N VAL A 99 6.96 -8.99 2.55
CA VAL A 99 7.37 -7.81 1.79
C VAL A 99 8.71 -8.07 1.11
N CYS A 100 8.82 -7.81 -0.19
CA CYS A 100 10.10 -7.91 -0.89
C CYS A 100 10.95 -6.66 -0.63
N LYS A 101 12.06 -6.82 0.11
CA LYS A 101 13.00 -5.71 0.39
C LYS A 101 13.64 -5.12 -0.88
N ARG A 102 13.75 -5.93 -1.96
CA ARG A 102 14.06 -5.42 -3.31
C ARG A 102 12.85 -4.67 -3.83
N MET A 103 12.75 -3.39 -3.48
CA MET A 103 11.83 -2.48 -4.15
C MET A 103 12.16 -2.46 -5.65
N PRO A 104 11.25 -2.79 -6.57
CA PRO A 104 11.41 -2.43 -7.97
C PRO A 104 11.11 -0.94 -8.03
N GLY A 105 12.20 -0.18 -8.04
CA GLY A 105 12.24 1.23 -7.68
C GLY A 105 13.65 1.80 -7.83
N ASP A 106 14.67 0.93 -7.89
CA ASP A 106 15.77 1.09 -8.85
C ASP A 106 15.23 0.87 -10.27
N LEU A 107 14.34 1.77 -10.68
CA LEU A 107 14.26 2.17 -12.08
C LEU A 107 15.27 3.32 -12.18
N ALA A 108 16.54 2.94 -12.35
CA ALA A 108 17.41 3.69 -13.23
C ALA A 108 16.96 3.41 -14.68
#